data_AF-A0A1G6T0G9-F1
#
_entry.id   AF-A0A1G6T0G9-F1
#
_cell.length_a   1.000
_cell.length_b   1.000
_cell.length_c   1.000
_cell.angle_alpha   90.00
_cell.angle_beta   90.00
_cell.angle_gamma   90.00
#
_symmetry.space_group_name_H-M   'P 1'
#
loop_
_entity.id
_entity.type
_entity.pdbx_description
1 polymer ?
#
loop_
_entity_poly.entity_id
_entity_poly.type
_entity_poly.pdbx_seq_one_letter_code
_entity_poly.pdbx_strand_id
1 'polypeptide(L)' 'MNKIRPAFFVGGLLIGIVIGTILHSLKVGIAIGVFLGVAITARDLTR' A
#
# COMPACT_ATOMS: atom_id res chain seq x y z
N MET A 1 -13.55 3.92 -18.33
CA MET A 1 -13.32 4.34 -16.93
C MET A 1 -12.39 3.31 -16.29
N ASN A 2 -11.08 3.57 -16.27
CA ASN A 2 -10.11 2.74 -15.54
C ASN A 2 -10.47 2.81 -14.05
N LYS A 3 -11.13 1.78 -13.55
CA LYS A 3 -11.45 1.66 -12.13
C LYS A 3 -10.13 1.37 -11.43
N ILE A 4 -9.55 2.38 -10.78
CA ILE A 4 -8.54 2.17 -9.74
C ILE A 4 -9.11 1.09 -8.84
N ARG A 5 -8.50 -0.11 -8.81
CA ARG A 5 -9.00 -1.22 -8.03
C ARG A 5 -8.60 -0.96 -6.57
N PRO A 6 -9.51 -0.47 -5.72
CA PRO A 6 -9.14 -0.04 -4.37
C PRO A 6 -8.65 -1.21 -3.51
N ALA A 7 -8.99 -2.45 -3.91
CA ALA A 7 -8.47 -3.68 -3.33
C ALA A 7 -6.93 -3.74 -3.30
N PHE A 8 -6.25 -3.24 -4.34
CA PHE A 8 -4.78 -3.24 -4.36
C PHE A 8 -4.17 -2.20 -3.42
N PHE A 9 -4.79 -1.04 -3.32
CA PHE A 9 -4.38 0.01 -2.38
C PHE A 9 -4.54 -0.47 -0.93
N VAL A 10 -5.69 -1.08 -0.61
CA VAL A 10 -5.96 -1.66 0.72
C VAL A 10 -4.98 -2.79 1.05
N GLY A 11 -4.64 -3.63 0.06
CA GLY A 11 -3.61 -4.67 0.23
C GLY A 11 -2.24 -4.10 0.60
N GLY A 12 -1.80 -3.06 -0.10
CA GLY A 12 -0.54 -2.37 0.21
C GLY A 12 -0.54 -1.74 1.61
N LEU A 13 -1.66 -1.15 2.02
CA LEU A 13 -1.81 -0.56 3.35
C LEU A 13 -1.72 -1.62 4.46
N LEU A 14 -2.39 -2.77 4.29
CA LEU A 14 -2.33 -3.87 5.25
C LEU A 14 -0.90 -4.41 5.41
N ILE A 15 -0.16 -4.58 4.31
CA ILE A 15 1.25 -5.00 4.36
C ILE A 15 2.09 -3.97 5.12
N GLY A 16 1.89 -2.68 4.84
CA GLY A 16 2.57 -1.61 5.57
C GLY A 16 2.27 -1.60 7.06
N ILE A 17 1.02 -1.82 7.46
CA ILE A 17 0.65 -1.92 8.88
C ILE A 17 1.37 -3.10 9.54
N VAL A 18 1.37 -4.28 8.92
CA VAL A 18 2.07 -5.46 9.45
C VAL A 18 3.56 -5.18 9.65
N ILE A 19 4.22 -4.56 8.66
CA ILE A 19 5.64 -4.19 8.73
C ILE A 19 5.86 -3.14 9.83
N GLY A 20 4.98 -2.15 9.95
CA GLY A 20 5.04 -1.12 11.00
C GLY A 20 4.94 -1.70 12.41
N THR A 21 4.07 -2.69 12.59
CA THR A 21 3.93 -3.40 13.87
C THR A 21 5.22 -4.17 14.21
N ILE A 22 5.83 -4.85 13.23
CA ILE A 22 7.11 -5.54 13.40
C ILE A 22 8.23 -4.55 13.76
N LEU A 23 8.26 -3.37 13.13
CA LEU A 23 9.24 -2.33 13.42
C LEU A 23 8.92 -1.51 14.69
N HIS A 24 7.83 -1.82 15.41
CA HIS A 24 7.35 -1.02 16.54
C HIS A 24 7.16 0.47 16.20
N SER A 25 6.97 0.79 14.91
CA SER A 25 6.90 2.15 14.40
C SER A 25 5.79 2.29 13.37
N LEU A 26 4.63 2.73 13.87
CA LEU A 26 3.44 3.00 13.06
C LEU A 26 3.71 4.02 11.94
N LYS A 27 4.57 5.01 12.19
CA LYS A 27 4.93 6.02 11.16
C LYS A 27 5.62 5.37 9.96
N VAL A 28 6.54 4.44 10.20
CA VAL A 28 7.27 3.73 9.15
C VAL A 28 6.32 2.78 8.42
N GLY A 29 5.47 2.06 9.15
CA GLY A 29 4.48 1.16 8.54
C GLY A 29 3.49 1.88 7.62
N ILE A 30 2.97 3.03 8.04
CA ILE A 30 2.07 3.85 7.22
C ILE A 30 2.79 4.35 5.97
N ALA A 31 4.03 4.85 6.10
CA ALA A 31 4.81 5.31 4.95
C ALA A 31 5.05 4.19 3.93
N ILE A 32 5.45 2.99 4.39
CA ILE A 32 5.65 1.82 3.53
C ILE A 32 4.33 1.39 2.90
N GLY A 33 3.25 1.32 3.66
CA GLY A 33 1.94 0.86 3.17
C GLY A 33 1.33 1.79 2.12
N VAL A 34 1.44 3.10 2.32
CA VAL A 34 1.01 4.10 1.35
C VAL A 34 1.87 4.01 0.09
N PHE A 35 3.19 3.93 0.23
CA PHE A 35 4.09 3.80 -0.91
C PHE A 35 3.80 2.54 -1.73
N LEU A 36 3.65 1.40 -1.07
CA LEU A 36 3.37 0.11 -1.70
C LEU A 36 1.98 0.10 -2.36
N GLY A 37 0.95 0.62 -1.68
CA GLY A 37 -0.40 0.72 -2.20
C GLY A 37 -0.49 1.59 -3.44
N VAL A 38 0.22 2.72 -3.47
CA VAL A 38 0.31 3.59 -4.64
C VAL A 38 1.12 2.94 -5.76
N ALA A 39 2.26 2.31 -5.46
CA ALA A 39 3.12 1.68 -6.47
C ALA A 39 2.43 0.51 -7.19
N ILE A 40 1.69 -0.33 -6.45
CA ILE A 40 0.93 -1.45 -7.02
C ILE A 40 -0.22 -0.91 -7.88
N THR A 41 -0.97 0.07 -7.37
CA THR A 41 -2.08 0.70 -8.10
C THR A 41 -1.60 1.39 -9.37
N ALA A 42 -0.46 2.08 -9.32
CA ALA A 42 0.16 2.72 -10.47
C ALA A 42 0.65 1.69 -11.50
N ARG A 43 1.24 0.57 -11.06
CA ARG A 43 1.65 -0.54 -11.95
C ARG A 43 0.47 -1.19 -12.66
N ASP A 44 -0.67 -1.34 -11.98
CA ASP A 44 -1.91 -1.86 -12.58
C ASP A 44 -2.53 -0.85 -13.57
N LEU A 45 -2.34 0.44 -13.35
CA LEU A 45 -2.81 1.50 -14.26
C LEU A 45 -1.97 1.59 -15.55
N THR A 46 -0.69 1.27 -15.49
CA THR A 46 0.24 1.32 -16.64
C THR A 46 0.25 0.03 -17.48
N ARG A 47 -0.46 -1.02 -17.05
CA ARG A 47 -0.56 -2.31 -17.77
C ARG A 47 -1.86 -2.43 -18.55
#